data_AF-A0A9X3K505-F1
#
_entry.id   AF-A0A9X3K505-F1
#
_cell.length_a   1.000
_cell.length_b   1.000
_cell.length_c   1.000
_cell.angle_alpha   90.00
_cell.angle_beta   90.00
_cell.angle_gamma   90.00
#
_symmetry.space_group_name_H-M   'P 1'
#
loop_
_entity.id
_entity.type
_entity.pdbx_description
1 polymer ?
#
loop_
_entity_poly.entity_id
_entity_poly.type
_entity_poly.pdbx_seq_one_letter_code
_entity_poly.pdbx_strand_id
1 'polypeptide(L)'
;MNELVLGVFWMIYYVMHSAMATSRFKLYLKLTVPTFYPYYRFVYSTFASVNFLLLLWLHLIVSSESIFDTGNLRFAGYAFCLASAIVLAIAGKAYGSGFLFREEKNKYLIRSGLNAYVRHPLYFGILLFLVGIFLIAPNWKNLVFAVISTLYLIVGTLLEERKLIDEFGEEYLNYRKEVKMLIPWVF
;
A
#
# COMPACT_ATOMS: atom_id res chain seq x y z
N MET A 1 -9.44 -23.57 -6.95
CA MET A 1 -9.38 -22.80 -5.69
C MET A 1 -10.37 -21.66 -5.81
N ASN A 2 -11.26 -21.46 -4.83
CA ASN A 2 -12.28 -20.41 -4.86
C ASN A 2 -11.64 -19.02 -4.68
N GLU A 3 -12.17 -18.00 -5.34
CA GLU A 3 -11.75 -16.59 -5.23
C GLU A 3 -11.74 -16.08 -3.79
N LEU A 4 -12.68 -16.54 -2.97
CA LEU A 4 -12.75 -16.21 -1.54
C LEU A 4 -11.54 -16.74 -0.76
N VAL A 5 -11.07 -17.96 -1.09
CA VAL A 5 -9.87 -18.55 -0.46
C VAL A 5 -8.64 -17.73 -0.82
N LEU A 6 -8.54 -17.28 -2.07
CA LEU A 6 -7.47 -16.38 -2.49
C LEU A 6 -7.55 -15.03 -1.76
N GLY A 7 -8.75 -14.49 -1.57
CA GLY A 7 -8.99 -13.30 -0.75
C GLY A 7 -8.51 -13.47 0.70
N VAL A 8 -8.79 -14.63 1.32
CA VAL A 8 -8.29 -14.97 2.67
C VAL A 8 -6.76 -14.98 2.70
N PHE A 9 -6.09 -15.54 1.70
CA PHE A 9 -4.63 -15.51 1.64
C PHE A 9 -4.06 -14.10 1.53
N TRP A 10 -4.68 -13.22 0.73
CA TRP A 10 -4.32 -11.80 0.70
C TRP A 10 -4.51 -11.13 2.06
N MET A 11 -5.62 -11.40 2.74
CA MET A 11 -5.89 -10.86 4.07
C MET A 11 -4.86 -11.33 5.11
N ILE A 12 -4.53 -12.62 5.12
CA ILE A 12 -3.50 -13.19 6.00
C ILE A 12 -2.16 -12.48 5.75
N TYR A 13 -1.77 -12.33 4.48
CA TYR A 13 -0.55 -11.61 4.12
C TYR A 13 -0.55 -10.17 4.64
N TYR A 14 -1.63 -9.42 4.44
CA TYR A 14 -1.73 -8.04 4.91
C TYR A 14 -1.65 -7.92 6.43
N VAL A 15 -2.33 -8.81 7.16
CA VAL A 15 -2.28 -8.86 8.62
C VAL A 15 -0.86 -9.18 9.10
N MET A 16 -0.23 -10.21 8.52
CA MET A 16 1.14 -10.61 8.87
C MET A 16 2.14 -9.50 8.57
N HIS A 17 2.06 -8.91 7.37
CA HIS A 17 2.93 -7.81 6.94
C HIS A 17 2.78 -6.62 7.90
N SER A 18 1.56 -6.18 8.17
CA SER A 18 1.29 -5.04 9.05
C SER A 18 1.75 -5.31 10.49
N ALA A 19 1.46 -6.50 11.04
CA ALA A 19 1.86 -6.90 12.39
C ALA A 19 3.40 -6.83 12.56
N MET A 20 4.14 -7.38 11.61
CA MET A 20 5.61 -7.38 11.61
C MET A 20 6.19 -5.97 11.32
N ALA A 21 5.49 -5.13 10.57
CA ALA A 21 5.91 -3.75 10.33
C ALA A 21 5.78 -2.83 11.57
N THR A 22 4.97 -3.22 12.57
CA THR A 22 4.70 -2.36 13.74
C THR A 22 5.92 -2.12 14.64
N SER A 23 5.97 -0.94 15.26
CA SER A 23 7.00 -0.59 16.25
C SER A 23 6.97 -1.51 17.47
N ARG A 24 5.79 -2.02 17.86
CA ARG A 24 5.63 -2.97 18.97
C ARG A 24 6.35 -4.28 18.71
N PHE A 25 6.18 -4.84 17.51
CA PHE A 25 6.86 -6.09 17.15
C PHE A 25 8.37 -5.91 17.03
N LYS A 26 8.82 -4.79 16.45
CA LYS A 26 10.25 -4.41 16.41
C LYS A 26 10.83 -4.29 17.82
N LEU A 27 10.13 -3.64 18.74
CA LEU A 27 10.56 -3.49 20.14
C LEU A 27 10.60 -4.85 20.85
N TYR A 28 9.57 -5.69 20.68
CA TYR A 28 9.55 -7.04 21.20
C TYR A 28 10.78 -7.83 20.75
N LEU A 29 11.06 -7.89 19.44
CA LEU A 29 12.24 -8.58 18.91
C LEU A 29 13.55 -8.01 19.42
N LYS A 30 13.65 -6.67 19.55
CA LYS A 30 14.83 -6.01 20.11
C LYS A 30 15.10 -6.43 21.56
N LEU A 31 14.05 -6.68 22.34
CA LEU A 31 14.14 -7.08 23.74
C LEU A 31 14.33 -8.59 23.93
N THR A 32 13.71 -9.42 23.09
CA THR A 32 13.76 -10.89 23.23
C THR A 32 14.94 -11.54 22.53
N VAL A 33 15.34 -11.02 21.36
CA VAL A 33 16.46 -11.58 20.56
C VAL A 33 17.36 -10.45 20.03
N PRO A 34 18.11 -9.74 20.91
CA PRO A 34 18.87 -8.55 20.53
C PRO A 34 19.91 -8.80 19.43
N THR A 35 20.56 -9.98 19.45
CA THR A 35 21.56 -10.38 18.46
C THR A 35 20.99 -10.51 17.05
N PHE A 36 19.70 -10.82 16.92
CA PHE A 36 19.01 -10.96 15.63
C PHE A 36 18.46 -9.63 15.10
N TYR A 37 18.14 -8.67 15.98
CA TYR A 37 17.49 -7.42 15.63
C TYR A 37 18.16 -6.62 14.49
N PRO A 38 19.51 -6.53 14.38
CA PRO A 38 20.15 -5.83 13.25
C PRO A 38 19.80 -6.42 11.88
N TYR A 39 19.57 -7.73 11.80
CA TYR A 39 19.22 -8.44 10.57
C TYR A 39 17.71 -8.46 10.29
N TYR A 40 16.89 -8.07 11.26
CA TYR A 40 15.44 -8.17 11.19
C TYR A 40 14.85 -7.51 9.94
N ARG A 41 15.26 -6.27 9.62
CA ARG A 41 14.72 -5.53 8.47
C ARG A 41 14.98 -6.25 7.15
N PHE A 42 16.17 -6.82 6.98
CA PHE A 42 16.51 -7.61 5.80
C PHE A 42 15.68 -8.88 5.73
N VAL A 43 15.63 -9.68 6.81
CA VAL A 43 14.88 -10.94 6.86
C VAL A 43 13.38 -10.69 6.61
N TYR A 44 12.80 -9.71 7.27
CA TYR A 44 11.43 -9.29 7.08
C TYR A 44 11.14 -8.85 5.64
N SER A 45 11.99 -8.00 5.06
CA SER A 45 11.78 -7.50 3.69
C SER A 45 11.84 -8.63 2.67
N THR A 46 12.78 -9.56 2.82
CA THR A 46 12.89 -10.75 1.97
C THR A 46 11.68 -11.66 2.14
N PHE A 47 11.29 -11.97 3.38
CA PHE A 47 10.12 -12.79 3.67
C PHE A 47 8.84 -12.18 3.09
N ALA A 48 8.61 -10.89 3.30
CA ALA A 48 7.46 -10.17 2.77
C ALA A 48 7.44 -10.15 1.24
N SER A 49 8.60 -9.99 0.59
CA SER A 49 8.73 -9.97 -0.86
C SER A 49 8.45 -11.34 -1.47
N VAL A 50 9.03 -12.41 -0.89
CA VAL A 50 8.81 -13.79 -1.35
C VAL A 50 7.33 -14.18 -1.21
N ASN A 51 6.70 -13.90 -0.06
CA ASN A 51 5.28 -14.18 0.13
C ASN A 51 4.40 -13.37 -0.83
N PHE A 52 4.73 -12.10 -1.07
CA PHE A 52 4.02 -11.27 -2.04
C PHE A 52 4.11 -11.86 -3.45
N LEU A 53 5.31 -12.24 -3.90
CA LEU A 53 5.50 -12.82 -5.23
C LEU A 53 4.80 -14.17 -5.38
N LEU A 54 4.81 -15.00 -4.33
CA LEU A 54 4.07 -16.26 -4.31
C LEU A 54 2.56 -16.03 -4.42
N LEU A 55 2.01 -15.06 -3.68
CA LEU A 55 0.59 -14.72 -3.75
C LEU A 55 0.20 -14.07 -5.07
N LEU A 56 1.07 -13.25 -5.64
CA LEU A 56 0.88 -12.70 -6.98
C LEU A 56 0.86 -13.82 -8.02
N TRP A 57 1.81 -14.75 -7.96
CA TRP A 57 1.83 -15.92 -8.84
C TRP A 57 0.55 -16.75 -8.70
N LEU A 58 0.15 -17.06 -7.46
CA LEU A 58 -1.10 -17.76 -7.17
C LEU A 58 -2.32 -17.00 -7.73
N HIS A 59 -2.35 -15.68 -7.57
CA HIS A 59 -3.41 -14.83 -8.08
C HIS A 59 -3.46 -14.87 -9.62
N LEU A 60 -2.33 -14.96 -10.32
CA LEU A 60 -2.29 -15.04 -11.78
C LEU A 60 -2.78 -16.38 -12.32
N ILE A 61 -2.45 -17.51 -11.67
CA ILE A 61 -2.83 -18.84 -12.14
C ILE A 61 -4.27 -19.23 -11.80
N VAL A 62 -4.87 -18.62 -10.78
CA VAL A 62 -6.27 -18.90 -10.41
C VAL A 62 -7.19 -18.28 -11.45
N SER A 63 -7.90 -19.12 -12.19
CA SER A 63 -8.99 -18.67 -13.05
C SER A 63 -10.17 -18.18 -12.22
N SER A 64 -10.91 -17.21 -12.76
CA SER A 64 -12.12 -16.66 -12.15
C SER A 64 -13.07 -16.22 -13.25
N GLU A 65 -14.37 -16.40 -13.03
CA GLU A 65 -15.40 -16.03 -13.99
C GLU A 65 -15.48 -14.50 -14.12
N SER A 66 -15.68 -14.05 -15.38
CA SER A 66 -15.91 -12.62 -15.64
C SER A 66 -17.30 -12.24 -15.16
N ILE A 67 -17.40 -11.12 -14.46
CA ILE A 67 -18.68 -10.55 -14.00
C ILE A 67 -19.43 -9.95 -15.19
N PHE A 68 -18.70 -9.29 -16.10
CA PHE A 68 -19.24 -8.71 -17.33
C PHE A 68 -18.16 -8.67 -18.42
N ASP A 69 -18.57 -8.46 -19.67
CA ASP A 69 -17.64 -8.24 -20.78
C ASP A 69 -17.07 -6.82 -20.73
N THR A 70 -15.75 -6.70 -20.83
CA THR A 70 -15.06 -5.41 -20.74
C THR A 70 -15.25 -4.54 -21.96
N GLY A 71 -15.41 -5.12 -23.16
CA GLY A 71 -15.51 -4.33 -24.39
C GLY A 71 -14.43 -3.24 -24.48
N ASN A 72 -14.85 -1.97 -24.57
CA ASN A 72 -13.94 -0.82 -24.62
C ASN A 72 -13.52 -0.28 -23.22
N LEU A 73 -14.12 -0.76 -22.14
CA LEU A 73 -13.81 -0.33 -20.77
C LEU A 73 -12.36 -0.65 -20.38
N ARG A 74 -11.75 -1.66 -21.01
CA ARG A 74 -10.34 -2.03 -20.83
C ARG A 74 -9.39 -0.86 -21.09
N PHE A 75 -9.73 0.05 -22.02
CA PHE A 75 -8.90 1.22 -22.34
C PHE A 75 -8.87 2.21 -21.18
N ALA A 76 -10.00 2.41 -20.49
CA ALA A 76 -10.03 3.17 -19.25
C ALA A 76 -9.15 2.48 -18.20
N GLY A 77 -9.24 1.16 -18.06
CA GLY A 77 -8.39 0.39 -17.15
C GLY A 77 -6.88 0.56 -17.42
N TYR A 78 -6.45 0.51 -18.69
CA TYR A 78 -5.06 0.81 -19.05
C TYR A 78 -4.65 2.24 -18.72
N ALA A 79 -5.52 3.23 -18.94
CA ALA A 79 -5.27 4.61 -18.57
C ALA A 79 -5.09 4.77 -17.04
N PHE A 80 -5.92 4.10 -16.24
CA PHE A 80 -5.78 4.06 -14.78
C PHE A 80 -4.46 3.42 -14.33
N CYS A 81 -4.07 2.29 -14.94
CA CYS A 81 -2.78 1.64 -14.65
C CYS A 81 -1.59 2.52 -15.04
N LEU A 82 -1.66 3.25 -16.16
CA LEU A 82 -0.62 4.19 -16.57
C LEU A 82 -0.51 5.37 -15.59
N ALA A 83 -1.65 5.95 -15.20
CA ALA A 83 -1.71 7.03 -14.22
C ALA A 83 -1.13 6.58 -12.87
N SER A 84 -1.50 5.37 -12.41
CA SER A 84 -0.91 4.73 -11.23
C SER A 84 0.61 4.65 -11.34
N ALA A 85 1.14 4.10 -12.43
CA ALA A 85 2.58 3.92 -12.61
C ALA A 85 3.33 5.26 -12.53
N ILE A 86 2.77 6.32 -13.14
CA ILE A 86 3.34 7.67 -13.08
C ILE A 86 3.31 8.21 -11.63
N VAL A 87 2.17 8.14 -10.95
CA VAL A 87 2.02 8.62 -9.57
C VAL A 87 2.98 7.88 -8.63
N LEU A 88 3.05 6.55 -8.72
CA LEU A 88 3.93 5.73 -7.90
C LEU A 88 5.40 5.99 -8.19
N ALA A 89 5.79 6.19 -9.45
CA ALA A 89 7.17 6.53 -9.81
C ALA A 89 7.58 7.90 -9.25
N ILE A 90 6.70 8.90 -9.29
CA ILE A 90 6.98 10.23 -8.76
C ILE A 90 7.00 10.20 -7.22
N ALA A 91 5.98 9.60 -6.59
CA ALA A 91 5.88 9.51 -5.13
C ALA A 91 7.03 8.66 -4.53
N GLY A 92 7.41 7.56 -5.20
CA GLY A 92 8.50 6.69 -4.76
C GLY A 92 9.87 7.36 -4.72
N LYS A 93 10.14 8.35 -5.59
CA LYS A 93 11.38 9.14 -5.56
C LYS A 93 11.59 9.87 -4.23
N ALA A 94 10.50 10.27 -3.56
CA ALA A 94 10.57 10.94 -2.26
C ALA A 94 11.05 10.01 -1.13
N TYR A 95 10.92 8.69 -1.28
CA TYR A 95 11.35 7.70 -0.28
C TYR A 95 12.83 7.31 -0.41
N GLY A 96 13.46 7.58 -1.55
CA GLY A 96 14.90 7.43 -1.78
C GLY A 96 15.44 5.99 -1.77
N SER A 97 16.69 5.82 -2.21
CA SER A 97 17.40 4.51 -2.25
C SER A 97 17.83 3.96 -0.89
N GLY A 98 17.62 4.72 0.19
CA GLY A 98 18.00 4.37 1.56
C GLY A 98 17.00 3.48 2.33
N PHE A 99 15.92 3.04 1.67
CA PHE A 99 14.83 2.26 2.31
C PHE A 99 15.29 0.95 2.96
N LEU A 100 16.46 0.41 2.62
CA LEU A 100 16.95 -0.83 3.22
C LEU A 100 17.86 -0.60 4.44
N PHE A 101 18.48 0.58 4.57
CA PHE A 101 19.64 0.75 5.47
C PHE A 101 19.61 1.98 6.38
N ARG A 102 18.74 2.97 6.16
CA ARG A 102 18.77 4.22 6.95
C ARG A 102 17.74 4.22 8.08
N GLU A 103 18.21 4.52 9.29
CA GLU A 103 17.38 4.92 10.43
C GLU A 103 16.69 6.26 10.14
N GLU A 104 15.46 6.38 10.65
CA GLU A 104 14.61 7.57 10.58
C GLU A 104 15.30 8.75 11.28
N LYS A 105 16.03 9.58 10.52
CA LYS A 105 16.39 10.92 10.98
C LYS A 105 15.18 11.82 10.81
N ASN A 106 14.89 12.63 11.84
CA ASN A 106 13.93 13.73 11.88
C ASN A 106 13.59 14.23 10.47
N LYS A 107 12.49 13.72 9.92
CA LYS A 107 12.00 14.15 8.62
C LYS A 107 11.19 15.40 8.88
N TYR A 108 11.44 16.47 8.13
CA TYR A 108 10.49 17.58 8.08
C TYR A 108 9.22 17.13 7.36
N LEU A 109 8.08 17.74 7.67
CA LEU A 109 6.83 17.40 6.99
C LEU A 109 6.90 17.85 5.51
N ILE A 110 6.89 16.89 4.59
CA ILE A 110 6.95 17.17 3.15
C ILE A 110 5.56 17.53 2.64
N ARG A 111 5.35 18.81 2.31
CA ARG A 111 4.09 19.34 1.75
C ARG A 111 4.18 19.74 0.28
N SER A 112 5.32 19.49 -0.38
CA SER A 112 5.58 19.89 -1.77
C SER A 112 5.39 18.72 -2.75
N GLY A 113 5.35 19.02 -4.06
CA GLY A 113 5.14 18.03 -5.10
C GLY A 113 3.75 17.40 -5.03
N LEU A 114 3.66 16.06 -5.10
CA LEU A 114 2.37 15.36 -5.01
C LEU A 114 1.69 15.54 -3.64
N ASN A 115 2.47 15.70 -2.57
CA ASN A 115 1.95 15.97 -1.23
C ASN A 115 1.24 17.33 -1.15
N ALA A 116 1.44 18.25 -2.09
CA ALA A 116 0.65 19.49 -2.12
C ALA A 116 -0.82 19.25 -2.51
N TYR A 117 -1.12 18.13 -3.18
CA TYR A 117 -2.45 17.83 -3.74
C TYR A 117 -3.19 16.72 -2.99
N VAL A 118 -2.45 15.75 -2.45
CA VAL A 118 -2.99 14.64 -1.68
C VAL A 118 -1.99 14.21 -0.61
N ARG A 119 -2.44 13.93 0.61
CA ARG A 119 -1.54 13.63 1.73
C ARG A 119 -0.82 12.29 1.59
N HIS A 120 -1.43 11.32 0.89
CA HIS A 120 -0.85 10.00 0.67
C HIS A 120 -0.82 9.61 -0.82
N PRO A 121 0.08 10.20 -1.63
CA PRO A 121 0.12 9.98 -3.07
C PRO A 121 0.49 8.55 -3.46
N LEU A 122 1.29 7.83 -2.65
CA LEU A 122 1.55 6.41 -2.88
C LEU A 122 0.26 5.59 -2.78
N TYR A 123 -0.55 5.79 -1.74
CA TYR A 123 -1.80 5.07 -1.58
C TYR A 123 -2.81 5.44 -2.67
N PHE A 124 -2.86 6.70 -3.07
CA PHE A 124 -3.64 7.12 -4.24
C PHE A 124 -3.23 6.37 -5.51
N GLY A 125 -1.92 6.27 -5.79
CA GLY A 125 -1.41 5.50 -6.92
C GLY A 125 -1.82 4.01 -6.86
N ILE A 126 -1.78 3.40 -5.67
CA ILE A 126 -2.24 2.02 -5.50
C ILE A 126 -3.76 1.91 -5.73
N LEU A 127 -4.57 2.85 -5.26
CA LEU A 127 -6.01 2.85 -5.53
C LEU A 127 -6.31 2.92 -7.04
N LEU A 128 -5.60 3.78 -7.77
CA LEU A 128 -5.70 3.85 -9.23
C LEU A 128 -5.34 2.51 -9.89
N PHE A 129 -4.31 1.82 -9.39
CA PHE A 129 -3.93 0.50 -9.86
C PHE A 129 -5.05 -0.54 -9.64
N LEU A 130 -5.64 -0.57 -8.45
CA LEU A 130 -6.72 -1.51 -8.11
C LEU A 130 -7.93 -1.31 -9.01
N VAL A 131 -8.31 -0.05 -9.26
CA VAL A 131 -9.37 0.29 -10.22
C VAL A 131 -8.99 -0.14 -11.63
N GLY A 132 -7.76 0.16 -12.08
CA GLY A 132 -7.28 -0.18 -13.41
C GLY A 132 -7.30 -1.68 -13.71
N ILE A 133 -6.78 -2.50 -12.79
CA ILE A 133 -6.77 -3.97 -12.91
C ILE A 133 -8.20 -4.52 -12.98
N PHE A 134 -9.11 -4.03 -12.14
CA PHE A 134 -10.50 -4.46 -12.18
C PHE A 134 -11.19 -4.11 -13.51
N LEU A 135 -10.95 -2.91 -14.06
CA LEU A 135 -11.53 -2.51 -15.34
C LEU A 135 -10.94 -3.27 -16.54
N ILE A 136 -9.68 -3.69 -16.47
CA ILE A 136 -9.04 -4.54 -17.50
C ILE A 136 -9.61 -5.97 -17.45
N ALA A 137 -9.84 -6.49 -16.25
CA ALA A 137 -10.30 -7.85 -16.03
C ALA A 137 -11.31 -7.91 -14.86
N PRO A 138 -12.61 -7.65 -15.12
CA PRO A 138 -13.66 -7.54 -14.11
C PRO A 138 -14.19 -8.92 -13.73
N ASN A 139 -13.32 -9.72 -13.12
CA ASN A 139 -13.68 -11.02 -12.56
C ASN A 139 -13.83 -10.93 -11.03
N TRP A 140 -14.46 -11.94 -10.43
CA TRP A 140 -14.69 -12.00 -8.99
C TRP A 140 -13.40 -11.94 -8.18
N LYS A 141 -12.34 -12.61 -8.64
CA LYS A 141 -11.02 -12.59 -8.00
C LYS A 141 -10.45 -11.18 -7.89
N ASN A 142 -10.48 -10.40 -8.98
CA ASN A 142 -9.95 -9.05 -9.03
C ASN A 142 -10.81 -8.09 -8.21
N LEU A 143 -12.13 -8.30 -8.17
CA LEU A 143 -13.02 -7.54 -7.30
C LEU A 143 -12.69 -7.78 -5.82
N VAL A 144 -12.62 -9.05 -5.40
CA VAL A 144 -12.28 -9.42 -4.02
C VAL A 144 -10.92 -8.85 -3.62
N PHE A 145 -9.92 -8.99 -4.50
CA PHE A 145 -8.59 -8.40 -4.30
C PHE A 145 -8.64 -6.88 -4.16
N ALA A 146 -9.35 -6.18 -5.05
CA ALA A 146 -9.48 -4.72 -5.00
C ALA A 146 -10.15 -4.25 -3.71
N VAL A 147 -11.22 -4.91 -3.27
CA VAL A 147 -11.93 -4.57 -2.03
C VAL A 147 -11.05 -4.78 -0.81
N ILE A 148 -10.43 -5.97 -0.66
CA ILE A 148 -9.58 -6.28 0.51
C ILE A 148 -8.37 -5.34 0.56
N SER A 149 -7.73 -5.10 -0.60
CA SER A 149 -6.59 -4.18 -0.69
C SER A 149 -6.97 -2.75 -0.35
N THR A 150 -8.14 -2.28 -0.81
CA THR A 150 -8.63 -0.93 -0.50
C THR A 150 -8.91 -0.77 0.99
N LEU A 151 -9.57 -1.75 1.62
CA LEU A 151 -9.81 -1.73 3.07
C LEU A 151 -8.49 -1.71 3.85
N TYR A 152 -7.53 -2.55 3.45
CA TYR A 152 -6.20 -2.56 4.04
C TYR A 152 -5.49 -1.20 3.92
N LEU A 153 -5.53 -0.58 2.72
CA LEU A 153 -4.96 0.75 2.50
C LEU A 153 -5.60 1.82 3.37
N ILE A 154 -6.94 1.83 3.49
CA ILE A 154 -7.65 2.80 4.33
C ILE A 154 -7.22 2.64 5.79
N VAL A 155 -7.21 1.42 6.32
CA VAL A 155 -6.74 1.16 7.69
C VAL A 155 -5.28 1.59 7.86
N GLY A 156 -4.40 1.25 6.92
CA GLY A 156 -3.00 1.67 6.93
C GLY A 156 -2.84 3.19 6.93
N THR A 157 -3.62 3.89 6.10
CA THR A 157 -3.62 5.36 6.00
C THR A 157 -4.05 6.01 7.31
N LEU A 158 -5.12 5.51 7.93
CA LEU A 158 -5.59 6.05 9.22
C LEU A 158 -4.58 5.84 10.35
N LEU A 159 -3.88 4.72 10.35
CA LEU A 159 -2.81 4.46 11.31
C LEU A 159 -1.58 5.34 11.05
N GLU A 160 -1.27 5.62 9.78
CA GLU A 160 -0.19 6.54 9.41
C GLU A 160 -0.52 7.98 9.79
N GLU A 161 -1.74 8.47 9.54
CA GLU A 161 -2.15 9.81 9.97
C GLU A 161 -2.00 10.00 11.48
N ARG A 162 -2.35 8.99 12.29
CA ARG A 162 -2.16 9.06 13.75
C ARG A 162 -0.69 9.22 14.11
N LYS A 163 0.19 8.44 13.49
CA LYS A 163 1.64 8.56 13.72
C LYS A 163 2.18 9.93 13.29
N LEU A 164 1.70 10.45 12.17
CA LEU A 164 2.10 11.78 11.67
C LEU A 164 1.60 12.90 12.59
N ILE A 165 0.42 12.75 13.22
CA ILE A 165 -0.03 13.68 14.26
C ILE A 165 0.89 13.57 15.49
N ASP A 166 1.24 12.36 15.92
CA ASP A 166 2.14 12.16 17.06
C ASP A 166 3.56 12.73 16.80
N GLU A 167 4.04 12.69 15.55
CA GLU A 167 5.37 13.15 15.14
C GLU A 167 5.41 14.68 14.87
N PHE A 168 4.40 15.24 14.21
CA PHE A 168 4.41 16.62 13.69
C PHE A 168 3.40 17.56 14.37
N GLY A 169 2.49 17.04 15.19
CA GLY A 169 1.53 17.82 15.97
C GLY A 169 0.70 18.80 15.12
N GLU A 170 0.69 20.07 15.56
CA GLU A 170 -0.06 21.16 14.93
C GLU A 170 0.29 21.38 13.45
N GLU A 171 1.54 21.16 13.05
CA GLU A 171 1.94 21.34 11.64
C GLU A 171 1.15 20.40 10.72
N TYR A 172 1.03 19.13 11.12
CA TYR A 172 0.26 18.14 10.38
C TYR A 172 -1.25 18.36 10.51
N LEU A 173 -1.75 18.80 11.67
CA LEU A 173 -3.15 19.14 11.82
C LEU A 173 -3.58 20.27 10.89
N ASN A 174 -2.74 21.28 10.67
CA ASN A 174 -3.02 22.35 9.71
C ASN A 174 -2.95 21.85 8.27
N TYR A 175 -1.96 21.02 7.94
CA TYR A 175 -1.88 20.37 6.63
C TYR A 175 -3.13 19.53 6.31
N ARG A 176 -3.71 18.83 7.30
CA ARG A 176 -4.96 18.06 7.13
C ARG A 176 -6.18 18.91 6.78
N LYS A 177 -6.21 20.18 7.19
CA LYS A 177 -7.29 21.13 6.85
C LYS A 177 -7.21 21.57 5.40
N GLU A 178 -6.01 21.63 4.84
CA GLU A 178 -5.74 22.20 3.51
C GLU A 178 -5.76 21.15 2.39
N VAL A 179 -5.21 19.95 2.62
CA VAL A 179 -4.97 18.95 1.57
C VAL A 179 -5.71 17.66 1.90
N LYS A 180 -6.40 17.02 0.94
CA LYS A 180 -7.20 15.80 1.14
C LYS A 180 -6.36 14.52 1.30
N MET A 181 -6.94 13.46 1.86
CA MET A 181 -6.20 12.28 2.34
C MET A 181 -5.69 11.38 1.19
N LEU A 182 -6.59 10.91 0.33
CA LEU A 182 -6.38 9.85 -0.66
C LEU A 182 -6.83 10.23 -2.07
N ILE A 183 -7.96 10.90 -2.23
CA ILE A 183 -8.49 11.34 -3.53
C ILE A 183 -8.46 12.86 -3.55
N PRO A 184 -7.69 13.48 -4.47
CA PRO A 184 -7.66 14.93 -4.61
C PRO A 184 -9.07 15.50 -4.64
N TRP A 185 -9.31 16.56 -3.85
CA TRP A 185 -10.58 17.29 -3.77
C TRP A 185 -11.79 16.55 -3.18
N VAL A 186 -11.73 15.22 -3.01
CA VAL A 186 -12.88 14.41 -2.56
C VAL A 186 -12.66 13.89 -1.14
N PHE A 187 -11.60 13.13 -0.90
CA PHE A 187 -11.42 12.35 0.32
C PHE A 187 -9.97 12.37 0.78
#